data_AF-A0A7X7NZK7-F1
#
_entry.id   AF-A0A7X7NZK7-F1
#
_cell.length_a   1.000
_cell.length_b   1.000
_cell.length_c   1.000
_cell.angle_alpha   90.00
_cell.angle_beta   90.00
_cell.angle_gamma   90.00
#
_symmetry.space_group_name_H-M   'P 1'
#
loop_
_entity.id
_entity.type
_entity.pdbx_description
1 polymer ?
#
loop_
_entity_poly.entity_id
_entity_poly.type
_entity_poly.pdbx_seq_one_letter_code
_entity_poly.pdbx_strand_id
1 'polypeptide(L)'
;LVEKKDLVELSRVLDSLPIDDDLKESIAKLPVLHGGLDILEQIPRVQSSSQGSAAFDEVRRLYEALTVTGVSDNIVIDMGVLRGLDYYTGVIFEGYSPQLGYGLLGGGRYDNLMDQFGLNRPSTGFAIGIDRLALVLDQKVNEPPRYIVGGNDMAKVYRKACELRREGLVVEMDLVSASKEVLARRAAERNNCRLIYLSEED
;
A
#
# COMPACT_ATOMS: atom_id res chain seq x y z
N LEU A 1 9.07 -9.20 -22.68
CA LEU A 1 8.64 -10.62 -22.75
C LEU A 1 8.68 -11.26 -21.37
N VAL A 2 9.84 -11.19 -20.69
CA VAL A 2 10.00 -11.63 -19.29
C VAL A 2 9.00 -10.95 -18.34
N GLU A 3 8.91 -9.62 -18.34
CA GLU A 3 7.96 -8.85 -17.51
C GLU A 3 6.49 -9.27 -17.74
N LYS A 4 6.14 -9.52 -19.00
CA LYS A 4 4.78 -9.93 -19.39
C LYS A 4 4.49 -11.41 -19.12
N LYS A 5 5.49 -12.16 -18.64
CA LYS A 5 5.47 -13.61 -18.47
C LYS A 5 4.99 -14.36 -19.73
N ASP A 6 5.35 -13.84 -20.91
CA ASP A 6 5.03 -14.44 -22.22
C ASP A 6 6.11 -15.46 -22.60
N LEU A 7 5.95 -16.68 -22.08
CA LEU A 7 6.93 -17.76 -22.25
C LEU A 7 7.03 -18.24 -23.70
N VAL A 8 5.92 -18.20 -24.44
CA VAL A 8 5.84 -18.70 -25.82
C VAL A 8 6.65 -17.78 -26.74
N GLU A 9 6.41 -16.48 -26.66
CA GLU A 9 7.15 -15.52 -27.47
C GLU A 9 8.60 -15.39 -27.00
N LEU A 10 8.86 -15.50 -25.69
CA LEU A 10 10.23 -15.52 -25.15
C LEU A 10 11.04 -16.67 -25.75
N SER A 11 10.50 -17.89 -25.76
CA SER A 11 11.18 -19.06 -26.35
C SER A 11 11.49 -18.84 -27.83
N ARG A 12 10.50 -18.37 -28.60
CA ARG A 12 10.66 -18.10 -30.03
C ARG A 12 11.78 -17.10 -30.31
N VAL A 13 11.86 -16.02 -29.52
CA VAL A 13 12.92 -15.02 -29.65
C VAL A 13 14.28 -15.60 -29.27
N LEU A 14 14.37 -16.33 -28.15
CA LEU A 14 15.62 -16.95 -27.71
C LEU A 14 16.17 -17.95 -28.73
N ASP A 15 15.32 -18.71 -29.39
CA ASP A 15 15.72 -19.66 -30.44
C ASP A 15 16.36 -18.96 -31.63
N SER A 16 15.89 -17.75 -31.96
CA SER A 16 16.41 -16.94 -33.07
C SER A 16 17.73 -16.22 -32.79
N LEU A 17 18.12 -16.10 -31.51
CA LEU A 17 19.31 -15.34 -31.10
C LEU A 17 20.58 -16.20 -31.19
N PRO A 18 21.71 -15.63 -31.68
CA PRO A 18 23.01 -16.30 -31.75
C PRO A 18 23.74 -16.23 -30.39
N ILE A 19 23.12 -16.77 -29.35
CA ILE A 19 23.69 -16.88 -28.00
C ILE A 19 23.80 -18.35 -27.60
N ASP A 20 24.64 -18.63 -26.60
CA ASP A 20 24.85 -20.00 -26.13
C ASP A 20 23.62 -20.56 -25.39
N ASP A 21 23.45 -21.88 -25.45
CA ASP A 21 22.25 -22.56 -24.93
C ASP A 21 22.07 -22.38 -23.41
N ASP A 22 23.18 -22.32 -22.65
CA ASP A 22 23.11 -22.06 -21.20
C ASP A 22 22.51 -20.68 -20.92
N LEU A 23 22.86 -19.66 -21.70
CA LEU A 23 22.30 -18.32 -21.55
C LEU A 23 20.82 -18.27 -21.96
N LYS A 24 20.43 -19.01 -23.00
CA LYS A 24 19.01 -19.16 -23.39
C LYS A 24 18.21 -19.79 -22.25
N GLU A 25 18.73 -20.86 -21.66
CA GLU A 25 18.09 -21.55 -20.54
C GLU A 25 17.95 -20.62 -19.33
N SER A 26 19.00 -19.87 -18.98
CA SER A 26 18.94 -18.91 -17.87
C SER A 26 17.87 -17.84 -18.09
N ILE A 27 17.80 -17.24 -19.28
CA ILE A 27 16.79 -16.20 -19.59
C ILE A 27 15.38 -16.80 -19.59
N ALA A 28 15.21 -18.01 -20.13
CA ALA A 28 13.91 -18.69 -20.18
C ALA A 28 13.36 -19.03 -18.79
N LYS A 29 14.23 -19.24 -17.79
CA LYS A 29 13.84 -19.52 -16.40
C LYS A 29 13.40 -18.28 -15.62
N LEU A 30 13.94 -17.10 -15.92
CA LEU A 30 13.67 -15.87 -15.15
C LEU A 30 12.17 -15.60 -14.88
N PRO A 31 11.24 -15.69 -15.86
CA PRO A 31 9.84 -15.31 -15.64
C PRO A 31 9.08 -16.21 -14.66
N VAL A 32 9.55 -17.44 -14.46
CA VAL A 32 8.94 -18.47 -13.59
C VAL A 32 9.71 -18.68 -12.30
N LEU A 33 10.86 -18.03 -12.15
CA LEU A 33 11.73 -18.24 -11.02
C LEU A 33 11.41 -17.27 -9.90
N HIS A 34 10.55 -17.74 -8.99
CA HIS A 34 10.17 -17.03 -7.79
C HIS A 34 10.13 -17.96 -6.58
N GLY A 35 10.42 -17.46 -5.38
CA GLY A 35 10.46 -18.28 -4.17
C GLY A 35 11.33 -17.68 -3.08
N GLY A 36 11.94 -18.56 -2.28
CA GLY A 36 12.90 -18.19 -1.25
C GLY A 36 14.31 -18.01 -1.80
N LEU A 37 15.30 -18.00 -0.90
CA LEU A 37 16.71 -17.86 -1.28
C LEU A 37 17.25 -19.02 -2.13
N ASP A 38 16.61 -20.18 -2.08
CA ASP A 38 16.98 -21.37 -2.85
C ASP A 38 16.94 -21.13 -4.37
N ILE A 39 16.11 -20.21 -4.84
CA ILE A 39 16.00 -19.90 -6.27
C ILE A 39 17.29 -19.29 -6.83
N LEU A 40 18.10 -18.66 -5.97
CA LEU A 40 19.36 -18.06 -6.37
C LEU A 40 20.39 -19.10 -6.85
N GLU A 41 20.22 -20.37 -6.45
CA GLU A 41 21.05 -21.50 -6.87
C GLU A 41 20.58 -22.13 -8.19
N GLN A 42 19.37 -21.80 -8.64
CA GLN A 42 18.70 -22.45 -9.77
C GLN A 42 18.96 -21.77 -11.12
N ILE A 43 19.64 -20.62 -11.15
CA ILE A 43 19.98 -19.92 -12.39
C ILE A 43 21.40 -20.30 -12.82
N PRO A 44 21.55 -21.03 -13.95
CA PRO A 44 22.86 -21.32 -14.50
C PRO A 44 23.67 -20.04 -14.77
N ARG A 45 24.99 -20.10 -14.53
CA ARG A 45 25.97 -19.06 -14.89
C ARG A 45 25.81 -17.69 -14.25
N VAL A 46 24.96 -17.46 -13.26
CA VAL A 46 24.89 -16.14 -12.59
C VAL A 46 26.20 -15.74 -11.95
N GLN A 47 26.88 -16.68 -11.29
CA GLN A 47 28.16 -16.45 -10.62
C GLN A 47 29.33 -16.28 -11.60
N SER A 48 29.12 -16.51 -12.90
CA SER A 48 30.18 -16.41 -13.90
C SER A 48 30.57 -14.97 -14.23
N SER A 49 29.71 -14.00 -13.87
CA SER A 49 30.01 -12.57 -13.96
C SER A 49 30.17 -11.95 -12.57
N SER A 50 31.13 -11.05 -12.42
CA SER A 50 31.35 -10.31 -11.17
C SER A 50 30.13 -9.48 -10.77
N GLN A 51 29.43 -8.91 -11.76
CA GLN A 51 28.21 -8.14 -11.54
C GLN A 51 27.03 -9.01 -11.08
N GLY A 52 26.83 -10.17 -11.72
CA GLY A 52 25.79 -11.12 -11.33
C GLY A 52 26.00 -11.67 -9.92
N SER A 53 27.22 -12.05 -9.58
CA SER A 53 27.56 -12.49 -8.21
C SER A 53 27.25 -11.40 -7.17
N ALA A 54 27.66 -10.15 -7.43
CA ALA A 54 27.43 -9.05 -6.50
C ALA A 54 25.93 -8.75 -6.30
N ALA A 55 25.13 -8.84 -7.35
CA ALA A 55 23.67 -8.66 -7.27
C ALA A 55 23.01 -9.76 -6.40
N PHE A 56 23.45 -11.01 -6.54
CA PHE A 56 22.90 -12.13 -5.77
C PHE A 56 23.31 -12.04 -4.30
N ASP A 57 24.54 -11.60 -4.03
CA ASP A 57 25.00 -11.33 -2.67
C ASP A 57 24.27 -10.13 -2.03
N GLU A 58 23.84 -9.14 -2.81
CA GLU A 58 22.96 -8.06 -2.32
C GLU A 58 21.58 -8.61 -1.94
N VAL A 59 20.95 -9.43 -2.80
CA VAL A 59 19.65 -10.05 -2.51
C VAL A 59 19.73 -10.95 -1.28
N ARG A 60 20.78 -11.76 -1.15
CA ARG A 60 20.98 -12.63 0.01
C ARG A 60 21.07 -11.83 1.31
N ARG A 61 21.95 -10.82 1.35
CA ARG A 61 22.12 -9.95 2.53
C ARG A 61 20.84 -9.20 2.88
N LEU A 62 20.08 -8.76 1.87
CA LEU A 62 18.79 -8.12 2.10
C LEU A 62 17.79 -9.08 2.73
N TYR A 63 17.66 -10.30 2.21
CA TYR A 63 16.75 -11.30 2.75
C TYR A 63 17.11 -11.69 4.20
N GLU A 64 18.40 -11.86 4.49
CA GLU A 64 18.90 -12.10 5.86
C GLU A 64 18.52 -10.94 6.80
N ALA A 65 18.71 -9.69 6.36
CA ALA A 65 18.30 -8.52 7.13
C ALA A 65 16.78 -8.48 7.38
N LEU A 66 15.96 -8.81 6.38
CA LEU A 66 14.50 -8.88 6.50
C LEU A 66 14.03 -10.03 7.41
N THR A 67 14.82 -11.10 7.48
CA THR A 67 14.57 -12.21 8.42
C THR A 67 14.77 -11.73 9.86
N VAL A 68 15.82 -10.94 10.13
CA VAL A 68 16.07 -10.36 11.45
C VAL A 68 14.95 -9.40 11.89
N THR A 69 14.30 -8.69 10.95
CA THR A 69 13.17 -7.81 11.27
C THR A 69 11.83 -8.54 11.41
N GLY A 70 11.77 -9.84 11.11
CA GLY A 70 10.57 -10.67 11.27
C GLY A 70 9.53 -10.50 10.16
N VAL A 71 9.90 -9.97 8.99
CA VAL A 71 8.97 -9.75 7.86
C VAL A 71 9.20 -10.69 6.68
N SER A 72 10.19 -11.57 6.74
CA SER A 72 10.58 -12.49 5.67
C SER A 72 9.44 -13.35 5.14
N ASP A 73 8.47 -13.71 5.97
CA ASP A 73 7.31 -14.54 5.58
C ASP A 73 6.39 -13.84 4.56
N ASN A 74 6.51 -12.52 4.42
CA ASN A 74 5.78 -11.72 3.44
C ASN A 74 6.61 -11.40 2.20
N ILE A 75 7.80 -12.01 2.05
CA ILE A 75 8.75 -11.73 0.98
C ILE A 75 8.88 -12.95 0.07
N VAL A 76 8.69 -12.72 -1.21
CA VAL A 76 9.00 -13.68 -2.28
C VAL A 76 10.02 -13.00 -3.19
N ILE A 77 11.15 -13.66 -3.43
CA ILE A 77 12.10 -13.20 -4.44
C ILE A 77 11.52 -13.62 -5.79
N ASP A 78 11.40 -12.71 -6.75
CA ASP A 78 10.91 -12.99 -8.11
C ASP A 78 11.92 -12.40 -9.12
N MET A 79 12.59 -13.27 -9.86
CA MET A 79 13.62 -12.92 -10.86
C MET A 79 13.02 -12.52 -12.21
N GLY A 80 11.69 -12.60 -12.35
CA GLY A 80 10.92 -12.17 -13.52
C GLY A 80 10.40 -10.74 -13.41
N VAL A 81 10.55 -10.09 -12.25
CA VAL A 81 10.15 -8.69 -12.05
C VAL A 81 11.15 -7.78 -12.76
N LEU A 82 10.66 -7.10 -13.79
CA LEU A 82 11.36 -6.02 -14.47
C LEU A 82 10.42 -4.82 -14.41
N ARG A 83 10.89 -3.67 -13.91
CA ARG A 83 10.11 -2.43 -13.99
C ARG A 83 10.51 -1.64 -15.21
N GLY A 84 9.54 -1.14 -15.97
CA GLY A 84 9.74 -0.24 -17.12
C GLY A 84 10.20 1.18 -16.75
N LEU A 85 10.92 1.35 -15.64
CA LEU A 85 11.46 2.63 -15.19
C LEU A 85 12.98 2.50 -15.11
N ASP A 86 13.65 3.04 -16.12
CA ASP A 86 15.11 2.89 -16.33
C ASP A 86 15.98 3.60 -15.28
N TYR A 87 15.38 4.18 -14.23
CA TYR A 87 16.10 4.89 -13.17
C TYR A 87 16.52 3.98 -12.00
N TYR A 88 16.01 2.75 -11.91
CA TYR A 88 16.41 1.82 -10.85
C TYR A 88 17.82 1.25 -11.12
N THR A 89 18.62 1.15 -10.06
CA THR A 89 20.04 0.74 -10.13
C THR A 89 20.36 -0.51 -9.33
N GLY A 90 19.38 -1.12 -8.66
CA GLY A 90 19.57 -2.30 -7.84
C GLY A 90 18.24 -2.97 -7.50
N VAL A 91 18.08 -3.45 -6.26
CA VAL A 91 16.86 -4.14 -5.83
C VAL A 91 15.62 -3.28 -6.06
N ILE A 92 14.60 -3.91 -6.66
CA ILE A 92 13.24 -3.40 -6.80
C ILE A 92 12.27 -4.34 -6.08
N PHE A 93 11.12 -3.82 -5.67
CA PHE A 93 10.09 -4.60 -5.03
C PHE A 93 8.71 -4.05 -5.29
N GLU A 94 7.72 -4.94 -5.20
CA GLU A 94 6.31 -4.64 -5.34
C GLU A 94 5.54 -5.33 -4.22
N GLY A 95 4.51 -4.67 -3.72
CA GLY A 95 3.64 -5.22 -2.69
C GLY A 95 2.25 -5.45 -3.25
N TYR A 96 1.70 -6.61 -2.95
CA TYR A 96 0.40 -7.06 -3.41
C TYR A 96 -0.51 -7.30 -2.20
N SER A 97 -1.81 -7.13 -2.42
CA SER A 97 -2.84 -7.52 -1.48
C SER A 97 -3.58 -8.73 -2.07
N PRO A 98 -3.91 -9.76 -1.28
CA PRO A 98 -4.71 -10.90 -1.76
C PRO A 98 -6.07 -10.51 -2.36
N GLN A 99 -6.57 -9.32 -2.01
CA GLN A 99 -7.83 -8.77 -2.49
C GLN A 99 -7.71 -8.05 -3.85
N LEU A 100 -6.48 -7.78 -4.33
CA LEU A 100 -6.24 -7.05 -5.57
C LEU A 100 -5.42 -7.87 -6.57
N GLY A 101 -5.82 -7.87 -7.83
CA GLY A 101 -5.05 -8.48 -8.94
C GLY A 101 -3.91 -7.60 -9.47
N TYR A 102 -3.51 -6.55 -8.75
CA TYR A 102 -2.48 -5.60 -9.18
C TYR A 102 -1.72 -5.02 -7.98
N GLY A 103 -0.53 -4.47 -8.25
CA GLY A 103 0.36 -3.93 -7.20
C GLY A 103 -0.26 -2.78 -6.41
N LEU A 104 -0.18 -2.87 -5.08
CA LEU A 104 -0.61 -1.86 -4.13
C LEU A 104 0.48 -0.80 -3.89
N LEU A 105 1.74 -1.26 -3.87
CA LEU A 105 2.92 -0.43 -3.69
C LEU A 105 4.07 -0.91 -4.55
N GLY A 106 5.08 -0.06 -4.69
CA GLY A 106 6.37 -0.51 -5.18
C GLY A 106 7.47 0.51 -4.98
N GLY A 107 8.69 0.04 -5.13
CA GLY A 107 9.88 0.80 -4.77
C GLY A 107 11.14 0.09 -5.21
N GLY A 108 12.26 0.65 -4.79
CA GLY A 108 13.58 0.12 -5.09
C GLY A 108 14.70 1.13 -4.92
N ARG A 109 15.91 0.69 -5.26
CA ARG A 109 17.15 1.48 -5.24
C ARG A 109 17.34 2.24 -6.56
N TYR A 110 17.64 3.53 -6.50
CA TYR A 110 17.76 4.45 -7.63
C TYR A 110 18.92 5.45 -7.42
N ASP A 111 20.14 4.93 -7.38
CA ASP A 111 21.32 5.70 -6.94
C ASP A 111 21.66 6.88 -7.87
N ASN A 112 21.34 6.76 -9.16
CA ASN A 112 21.68 7.77 -10.17
C ASN A 112 20.62 8.88 -10.33
N LEU A 113 19.48 8.80 -9.66
CA LEU A 113 18.39 9.76 -9.85
C LEU A 113 18.79 11.16 -9.35
N MET A 114 19.49 11.22 -8.22
CA MET A 114 19.87 12.48 -7.58
C MET A 114 21.01 13.19 -8.32
N ASP A 115 21.77 12.48 -9.16
CA ASP A 115 22.83 13.06 -10.01
C ASP A 115 22.27 14.13 -10.97
N GLN A 116 21.04 13.94 -11.44
CA GLN A 116 20.35 14.90 -12.31
C GLN A 116 20.10 16.25 -11.63
N PHE A 117 20.15 16.28 -10.29
CA PHE A 117 20.00 17.46 -9.46
C PHE A 117 21.33 17.93 -8.84
N GLY A 118 22.47 17.40 -9.31
CA GLY A 118 23.80 17.77 -8.82
C GLY A 118 24.18 17.15 -7.47
N LEU A 119 23.49 16.08 -7.05
CA LEU A 119 23.72 15.41 -5.77
C LEU A 119 23.95 13.91 -5.98
N ASN A 120 25.20 13.46 -5.96
CA ASN A 120 25.50 12.03 -6.00
C ASN A 120 25.23 11.39 -4.63
N ARG A 121 24.04 10.82 -4.46
CA ARG A 121 23.62 10.15 -3.23
C ARG A 121 22.86 8.86 -3.55
N PRO A 122 23.39 7.69 -3.14
CA PRO A 122 22.65 6.45 -3.18
C PRO A 122 21.28 6.61 -2.51
N SER A 123 20.25 6.13 -3.16
CA SER A 123 18.86 6.44 -2.81
C SER A 123 17.99 5.21 -2.97
N THR A 124 17.04 5.04 -2.04
CA THR A 124 16.03 3.99 -2.09
C THR A 124 14.74 4.52 -1.47
N GLY A 125 13.61 3.96 -1.89
CA GLY A 125 12.31 4.40 -1.43
C GLY A 125 11.18 3.59 -2.06
N PHE A 126 9.96 3.93 -1.68
CA PHE A 126 8.75 3.30 -2.21
C PHE A 126 7.60 4.31 -2.24
N ALA A 127 6.58 3.96 -3.02
CA ALA A 127 5.31 4.68 -3.07
C ALA A 127 4.16 3.68 -2.88
N ILE A 128 3.09 4.14 -2.23
CA ILE A 128 1.86 3.39 -2.03
C ILE A 128 0.73 4.12 -2.75
N GLY A 129 -0.09 3.39 -3.50
CA GLY A 129 -1.30 3.95 -4.09
C GLY A 129 -2.39 4.09 -3.03
N ILE A 130 -2.63 5.30 -2.51
CA ILE A 130 -3.62 5.54 -1.45
C ILE A 130 -5.04 5.14 -1.90
N ASP A 131 -5.41 5.41 -3.14
CA ASP A 131 -6.72 5.01 -3.68
C ASP A 131 -6.89 3.48 -3.69
N ARG A 132 -5.80 2.76 -4.02
CA ARG A 132 -5.78 1.28 -4.02
C ARG A 132 -5.81 0.74 -2.60
N LEU A 133 -5.13 1.42 -1.67
CA LEU A 133 -5.14 1.08 -0.26
C LEU A 133 -6.56 1.23 0.32
N ALA A 134 -7.28 2.28 -0.05
CA ALA A 134 -8.66 2.49 0.38
C ALA A 134 -9.61 1.36 -0.08
N LEU A 135 -9.34 0.71 -1.21
CA LEU A 135 -10.14 -0.43 -1.69
C LEU A 135 -9.96 -1.71 -0.85
N VAL A 136 -8.83 -1.85 -0.16
CA VAL A 136 -8.49 -3.07 0.62
C VAL A 136 -8.65 -2.87 2.12
N LEU A 137 -8.71 -1.62 2.58
CA LEU A 137 -8.98 -1.30 3.97
C LEU A 137 -10.47 -1.57 4.28
N ASP A 138 -10.75 -2.69 4.96
CA ASP A 138 -12.10 -3.02 5.46
C ASP A 138 -12.44 -2.30 6.78
N GLN A 139 -11.83 -1.15 7.04
CA GLN A 139 -12.16 -0.38 8.23
C GLN A 139 -13.46 0.38 8.00
N LYS A 140 -14.55 -0.16 8.54
CA LYS A 140 -15.66 0.67 9.01
C LYS A 140 -15.08 1.65 10.01
N VAL A 141 -14.78 2.87 9.56
CA VAL A 141 -14.48 3.97 10.47
C VAL A 141 -15.70 4.09 11.37
N ASN A 142 -15.54 3.74 12.65
CA ASN A 142 -16.57 4.00 13.64
C ASN A 142 -16.71 5.52 13.70
N GLU A 143 -17.71 6.05 13.01
CA GLU A 143 -18.01 7.47 13.11
C GLU A 143 -18.25 7.80 14.58
N PRO A 144 -17.67 8.89 15.11
CA PRO A 144 -17.94 9.30 16.47
C PRO A 144 -19.44 9.52 16.66
N PRO A 145 -19.99 9.22 17.85
CA PRO A 145 -21.41 9.43 18.11
C PRO A 145 -21.78 10.89 17.87
N ARG A 146 -22.82 11.09 17.06
CA ARG A 146 -23.35 12.41 16.73
C ARG A 146 -24.48 12.76 17.69
N TYR A 147 -24.56 14.01 18.11
CA TYR A 147 -25.62 14.50 18.98
C TYR A 147 -26.42 15.59 18.27
N ILE A 148 -27.74 15.52 18.36
CA ILE A 148 -28.63 16.64 18.05
C ILE A 148 -29.07 17.23 19.39
N VAL A 149 -28.78 18.50 19.63
CA VAL A 149 -29.23 19.22 20.82
C VAL A 149 -30.32 20.20 20.41
N GLY A 150 -31.53 20.02 20.94
CA GLY A 150 -32.66 20.91 20.72
C GLY A 150 -33.38 21.23 22.03
N GLY A 151 -34.34 22.14 21.96
CA GLY A 151 -35.05 22.62 23.14
C GLY A 151 -35.63 24.00 22.91
N ASN A 152 -36.42 24.47 23.86
CA ASN A 152 -37.10 25.78 23.77
C ASN A 152 -36.20 26.94 24.24
N ASP A 153 -35.19 26.65 25.07
CA ASP A 153 -34.22 27.63 25.56
C ASP A 153 -32.91 27.55 24.76
N MET A 154 -32.72 28.50 23.85
CA MET A 154 -31.53 28.59 23.00
C MET A 154 -30.22 28.77 23.80
N ALA A 155 -30.25 29.41 24.96
CA ALA A 155 -29.05 29.58 25.78
C ALA A 155 -28.64 28.26 26.46
N LYS A 156 -29.60 27.45 26.92
CA LYS A 156 -29.34 26.09 27.42
C LYS A 156 -28.83 25.18 26.30
N VAL A 157 -29.50 25.19 25.14
CA VAL A 157 -29.12 24.42 23.95
C VAL A 157 -27.68 24.75 23.52
N TYR A 158 -27.33 26.03 23.43
CA TYR A 158 -25.98 26.47 23.08
C TYR A 158 -24.93 26.02 24.10
N ARG A 159 -25.19 26.20 25.41
CA ARG A 159 -24.27 25.76 26.47
C ARG A 159 -24.01 24.27 26.43
N LYS A 160 -25.07 23.46 26.28
CA LYS A 160 -24.93 21.99 26.20
C LYS A 160 -24.19 21.56 24.95
N ALA A 161 -24.45 22.20 23.81
CA ALA A 161 -23.71 21.93 22.59
C ALA A 161 -22.21 22.28 22.74
N CYS A 162 -21.87 23.39 23.39
CA CYS A 162 -20.47 23.75 23.67
C CYS A 162 -19.78 22.76 24.62
N GLU A 163 -20.46 22.29 25.66
CA GLU A 163 -19.96 21.27 26.60
C GLU A 163 -19.57 19.99 25.86
N LEU A 164 -20.51 19.42 25.09
CA LEU A 164 -20.29 18.20 24.33
C LEU A 164 -19.20 18.36 23.25
N ARG A 165 -19.11 19.53 22.61
CA ARG A 165 -18.02 19.83 21.66
C ARG A 165 -16.65 19.90 22.33
N ARG A 166 -16.56 20.39 23.57
CA ARG A 166 -15.30 20.39 24.34
C ARG A 166 -14.85 18.99 24.72
N GLU A 167 -15.78 18.04 24.84
CA GLU A 167 -15.50 16.62 25.02
C GLU A 167 -15.10 15.90 23.72
N GLY A 168 -15.05 16.61 22.59
CA GLY A 168 -14.67 16.05 21.28
C GLY A 168 -15.83 15.38 20.53
N LEU A 169 -17.07 15.55 20.99
CA LEU A 169 -18.25 14.98 20.32
C LEU A 169 -18.72 15.84 19.15
N VAL A 170 -19.32 15.18 18.15
CA VAL A 170 -19.92 15.86 16.99
C VAL A 170 -21.34 16.28 17.35
N VAL A 171 -21.61 17.59 17.37
CA VAL A 171 -22.89 18.13 17.86
C VAL A 171 -23.54 19.06 16.84
N GLU A 172 -24.74 18.70 16.40
CA GLU A 172 -25.69 19.54 15.69
C GLU A 172 -26.61 20.24 16.69
N MET A 173 -26.90 21.51 16.42
CA MET A 173 -27.77 22.33 17.26
C MET A 173 -29.05 22.63 16.46
N ASP A 174 -30.20 22.41 17.06
CA ASP A 174 -31.46 22.84 16.48
C ASP A 174 -31.65 24.35 16.65
N LEU A 175 -31.76 25.07 15.54
CA LEU A 175 -31.92 26.53 15.51
C LEU A 175 -33.38 26.96 15.35
N VAL A 176 -34.26 26.05 14.97
CA VAL A 176 -35.66 26.36 14.62
C VAL A 176 -36.65 25.97 15.72
N SER A 177 -36.16 25.53 16.88
CA SER A 177 -36.99 25.07 18.01
C SER A 177 -38.03 24.02 17.57
N ALA A 178 -37.59 23.05 16.77
CA ALA A 178 -38.43 21.96 16.30
C ALA A 178 -38.90 21.09 17.48
N SER A 179 -40.06 20.45 17.30
CA SER A 179 -40.59 19.55 18.33
C SER A 179 -39.64 18.36 18.56
N LYS A 180 -39.68 17.82 19.78
CA LYS A 180 -38.90 16.65 20.17
C LYS A 180 -39.09 15.46 19.22
N GLU A 181 -40.31 15.27 18.73
CA GLU A 181 -40.66 14.20 17.78
C GLU A 181 -39.96 14.37 16.42
N VAL A 182 -39.92 15.60 15.90
CA VAL A 182 -39.22 15.91 14.64
C VAL A 182 -37.72 15.67 14.79
N LEU A 183 -37.12 16.10 15.90
CA LEU A 183 -35.70 15.91 16.17
C LEU A 183 -35.35 14.44 16.42
N ALA A 184 -36.23 13.69 17.08
CA ALA A 184 -36.04 12.25 17.31
C ALA A 184 -36.06 11.48 15.98
N ARG A 185 -36.97 11.85 15.06
CA ARG A 185 -37.00 11.27 13.72
C ARG A 185 -35.71 11.55 12.94
N ARG A 186 -35.22 12.80 12.97
CA ARG A 186 -33.94 13.18 12.34
C ARG A 186 -32.75 12.42 12.93
N ALA A 187 -32.72 12.21 14.24
CA ALA A 187 -31.67 11.43 14.88
C ALA A 187 -31.73 9.95 14.44
N ALA A 188 -32.93 9.38 14.34
CA ALA A 188 -33.12 7.98 13.90
C ALA A 188 -32.79 7.75 12.42
N GLU A 189 -32.98 8.74 11.55
CA GLU A 189 -32.62 8.69 10.13
C GLU A 189 -31.08 8.69 9.88
N ARG A 190 -30.28 8.98 10.91
CA ARG A 190 -28.81 9.09 10.81
C ARG A 190 -28.11 7.97 11.58
N ASN A 191 -27.06 7.43 11.00
CA ASN A 191 -26.21 6.45 11.69
C ASN A 191 -25.52 7.08 12.91
N ASN A 192 -25.54 6.34 14.02
CA ASN A 192 -24.87 6.70 15.27
C ASN A 192 -25.22 8.10 15.82
N CYS A 193 -26.49 8.51 15.73
CA CYS A 193 -26.96 9.81 16.21
C CYS A 193 -27.91 9.71 17.42
N ARG A 194 -27.74 10.58 18.42
CA ARG A 194 -28.54 10.65 19.65
C ARG A 194 -29.17 12.03 19.82
N LEU A 195 -30.39 12.08 20.32
CA LEU A 195 -31.08 13.34 20.64
C LEU A 195 -30.88 13.70 22.12
N ILE A 196 -30.56 14.97 22.38
CA ILE A 196 -30.68 15.63 23.69
C ILE A 196 -31.70 16.75 23.52
N TYR A 197 -32.82 16.66 24.23
CA TYR A 197 -33.86 17.67 24.21
C TYR A 197 -33.94 18.34 25.58
N LEU A 198 -33.72 19.65 25.65
CA LEU A 198 -33.72 20.43 26.88
C LEU A 198 -35.08 21.13 27.04
N SER A 199 -35.85 20.75 28.05
CA SER A 199 -37.12 21.40 28.38
C SER A 199 -36.90 22.61 29.31
N GLU A 200 -37.96 23.39 29.57
CA GLU A 200 -37.87 24.54 30.48
C GLU A 200 -37.52 24.14 31.92
N GLU A 201 -37.82 22.89 32.31
CA GLU A 201 -37.61 22.33 33.65
C GLU A 201 -36.23 21.66 33.88
N ASP A 202 -35.41 21.52 32.83
CA ASP A 202 -34.08 20.86 32.86
C ASP A 202 -32.88 21.79 33.08
#